data_AF-A0AAU7NUR8-F1
#
_entry.id   AF-A0AAU7NUR8-F1
#
_cell.length_a   1.000
_cell.length_b   1.000
_cell.length_c   1.000
_cell.angle_alpha   90.00
_cell.angle_beta   90.00
_cell.angle_gamma   90.00
#
_symmetry.space_group_name_H-M   'P 1'
#
loop_
_entity.id
_entity.type
_entity.pdbx_description
1 polymer ?
#
loop_
_entity_poly.entity_id
_entity_poly.type
_entity_poly.pdbx_seq_one_letter_code
_entity_poly.pdbx_strand_id
1 'polypeptide(L)'
;MLAFIGFFISRYLCAYQLGHIDGIWEPFFSGSAQDPQNGTEEIITSYISKAWPVPDAGLGAMTYALEILTGVMGSSRRWRTMPWLVMLFGIMIVPLGAVSIFFIIIQPILIDTWCSLCLIAAAAMLIQIPYSLDELVATSEFLYRRKKQGRPLLRIFFTGDTDEGKWEDKEDNFEQSPGAVIRDMLSGGLTLPWNLLLCIGIGVWLMFTRLTLGAEGGMANADHLIGALVVTIAITALAESGRTLRFLVIPLGAALLVTPFIYGAGLVAIISSVICALLLICFSFPRGAIKNTYGLWDKAIV
;
A
#
# COMPACT_ATOMS: atom_id res chain seq x y z
N MET A 1 1.67 -5.55 -13.39
CA MET A 1 3.13 -5.23 -13.28
C MET A 1 3.60 -5.17 -11.83
N LEU A 2 2.92 -4.46 -10.92
CA LEU A 2 3.35 -4.35 -9.51
C LEU A 2 3.50 -5.70 -8.79
N ALA A 3 2.56 -6.63 -8.99
CA ALA A 3 2.64 -7.98 -8.43
C ALA A 3 3.88 -8.77 -8.91
N PHE A 4 4.43 -8.49 -10.11
CA PHE A 4 5.69 -9.11 -10.55
C PHE A 4 6.88 -8.62 -9.73
N ILE A 5 6.93 -7.33 -9.40
CA ILE A 5 7.99 -6.76 -8.55
C ILE A 5 7.98 -7.46 -7.19
N GLY A 6 6.79 -7.53 -6.57
CA GLY A 6 6.59 -8.25 -5.31
C GLY A 6 6.99 -9.72 -5.42
N PHE A 7 6.54 -10.42 -6.48
CA PHE A 7 6.86 -11.83 -6.70
C PHE A 7 8.36 -12.09 -6.79
N PHE A 8 9.10 -11.34 -7.61
CA PHE A 8 10.53 -11.57 -7.78
C PHE A 8 11.32 -11.26 -6.52
N ILE A 9 10.97 -10.18 -5.81
CA ILE A 9 11.58 -9.86 -4.51
C ILE A 9 11.30 -10.97 -3.50
N SER A 10 10.03 -11.33 -3.29
CA SER A 10 9.64 -12.37 -2.35
C SER A 10 10.26 -13.73 -2.68
N ARG A 11 10.36 -14.10 -3.96
CA ARG A 11 11.04 -15.34 -4.39
C ARG A 11 12.53 -15.31 -4.06
N TYR A 12 13.19 -14.17 -4.28
CA TYR A 12 14.61 -14.00 -3.98
C TYR A 12 14.89 -14.10 -2.48
N LEU A 13 14.09 -13.42 -1.65
CA LEU A 13 14.18 -13.49 -0.18
C LEU A 13 13.87 -14.91 0.34
N CYS A 14 12.85 -15.58 -0.23
CA CYS A 14 12.51 -16.96 0.12
C CYS A 14 13.65 -17.94 -0.20
N ALA A 15 14.35 -17.75 -1.32
CA ALA A 15 15.50 -18.57 -1.67
C ALA A 15 16.60 -18.51 -0.60
N TYR A 16 16.84 -17.33 0.00
CA TYR A 16 17.78 -17.20 1.11
C TYR A 16 17.26 -17.86 2.39
N GLN A 17 15.98 -17.66 2.74
CA GLN A 17 15.40 -18.31 3.92
C GLN A 17 15.41 -19.84 3.85
N LEU A 18 15.35 -20.41 2.64
CA LEU A 18 15.47 -21.85 2.39
C LEU A 18 16.92 -22.34 2.25
N GLY A 19 17.91 -21.45 2.32
CA GLY A 19 19.33 -21.79 2.18
C GLY A 19 19.75 -22.17 0.76
N HIS A 20 19.01 -21.71 -0.26
CA HIS A 20 19.38 -21.91 -1.67
C HIS A 20 20.41 -20.90 -2.18
N ILE A 21 20.58 -19.79 -1.48
CA ILE A 21 21.56 -18.74 -1.77
C ILE A 21 22.19 -18.26 -0.46
N ASP A 22 23.44 -17.83 -0.53
CA ASP A 22 24.25 -17.49 0.66
C ASP A 22 24.19 -16.01 1.06
N GLY A 23 23.52 -15.16 0.28
CA GLY A 23 23.43 -13.74 0.58
C GLY A 23 22.35 -12.99 -0.20
N ILE A 24 21.92 -11.87 0.36
CA ILE A 24 20.92 -10.96 -0.21
C ILE A 24 21.54 -9.60 -0.52
N TRP A 25 21.10 -9.01 -1.63
CA TRP A 25 21.41 -7.63 -1.95
C TRP A 25 20.74 -6.64 -0.99
N GLU A 26 21.56 -5.89 -0.24
CA GLU A 26 21.15 -4.81 0.65
C GLU A 26 22.16 -3.65 0.57
N PRO A 27 21.85 -2.56 -0.15
CA PRO A 27 22.79 -1.47 -0.41
C PRO A 27 22.78 -0.36 0.66
N PHE A 28 21.73 -0.26 1.48
CA PHE A 28 21.51 0.93 2.34
C PHE A 28 21.60 0.62 3.83
N PHE A 29 21.21 -0.58 4.26
CA PHE A 29 21.02 -0.89 5.67
C PHE A 29 21.98 -1.98 6.14
N SER A 30 22.79 -1.65 7.14
CA SER A 30 23.62 -2.65 7.85
C SER A 30 22.75 -3.47 8.81
N GLY A 31 23.12 -4.72 9.01
CA GLY A 31 22.57 -5.52 10.10
C GLY A 31 23.29 -5.24 11.43
N SER A 32 23.03 -6.09 12.41
CA SER A 32 23.70 -6.11 13.72
C SER A 32 25.22 -6.13 13.56
N ALA A 33 25.93 -5.32 14.37
CA ALA A 33 27.39 -5.36 14.40
C ALA A 33 27.96 -6.66 15.00
N GLN A 34 27.11 -7.49 15.62
CA GLN A 34 27.51 -8.74 16.28
C GLN A 34 27.38 -9.98 15.36
N ASP A 35 26.65 -9.87 14.26
CA ASP A 35 26.42 -10.94 13.28
C ASP A 35 26.71 -10.37 11.87
N PRO A 36 27.59 -10.95 11.03
CA PRO A 36 27.99 -10.38 9.74
C PRO A 36 26.88 -10.26 8.67
N GLN A 37 25.60 -10.30 9.04
CA GLN A 37 24.46 -10.13 8.16
C GLN A 37 24.25 -8.66 7.77
N ASN A 38 23.70 -8.44 6.57
CA ASN A 38 23.13 -7.14 6.21
C ASN A 38 21.71 -6.96 6.76
N GLY A 39 21.15 -5.75 6.67
CA GLY A 39 19.85 -5.42 7.27
C GLY A 39 18.70 -6.26 6.71
N THR A 40 18.71 -6.58 5.41
CA THR A 40 17.69 -7.45 4.83
C THR A 40 17.79 -8.87 5.37
N GLU A 41 18.99 -9.45 5.43
CA GLU A 41 19.25 -10.79 5.96
C GLU A 41 18.81 -10.93 7.43
N GLU A 42 19.11 -9.91 8.23
CA GLU A 42 18.72 -9.87 9.63
C GLU A 42 17.19 -9.85 9.80
N ILE A 43 16.49 -9.06 8.98
CA ILE A 43 15.03 -8.97 9.03
C ILE A 43 14.37 -10.28 8.63
N ILE A 44 14.76 -10.87 7.50
CA ILE A 44 14.13 -12.10 6.98
C ILE A 44 14.56 -13.36 7.74
N THR A 45 15.54 -13.26 8.63
CA THR A 45 15.91 -14.37 9.53
C THR A 45 15.67 -14.05 11.01
N SER A 46 14.99 -12.94 11.29
CA SER A 46 14.61 -12.50 12.63
C SER A 46 13.67 -13.49 13.34
N TYR A 47 13.55 -13.34 14.66
CA TYR A 47 12.61 -14.11 15.46
C TYR A 47 11.15 -13.93 15.02
N ILE A 48 10.81 -12.78 14.42
CA ILE A 48 9.47 -12.48 13.92
C ILE A 48 9.22 -13.27 12.63
N SER A 49 10.20 -13.26 11.71
CA SER A 49 10.11 -14.00 10.45
C SER A 49 10.04 -15.52 10.72
N LYS A 50 10.88 -16.02 11.63
CA LYS A 50 10.93 -17.44 12.05
C LYS A 50 9.74 -17.89 12.92
N ALA A 51 8.88 -16.97 13.37
CA ALA A 51 7.67 -17.34 14.11
C ALA A 51 6.63 -18.05 13.23
N TRP A 52 6.74 -17.92 11.91
CA TRP A 52 5.88 -18.58 10.95
C TRP A 52 6.36 -20.01 10.65
N PRO A 53 5.46 -20.97 10.42
CA PRO A 53 5.82 -22.37 10.12
C PRO A 53 6.45 -22.52 8.73
N VAL A 54 6.34 -21.50 7.89
CA VAL A 54 6.89 -21.44 6.52
C VAL A 54 7.58 -20.08 6.35
N PRO A 55 8.53 -19.97 5.40
CA PRO A 55 9.17 -18.69 5.09
C PRO A 55 8.13 -17.61 4.76
N ASP A 56 8.14 -16.48 5.46
CA ASP A 56 7.22 -15.36 5.24
C ASP A 56 7.35 -14.79 3.82
N ALA A 57 8.56 -14.71 3.27
CA ALA A 57 8.78 -14.33 1.89
C ALA A 57 8.22 -15.38 0.91
N GLY A 58 8.21 -16.66 1.30
CA GLY A 58 7.56 -17.73 0.54
C GLY A 58 6.03 -17.55 0.45
N LEU A 59 5.39 -17.22 1.57
CA LEU A 59 3.96 -16.87 1.60
C LEU A 59 3.65 -15.64 0.75
N GLY A 60 4.51 -14.62 0.82
CA GLY A 60 4.43 -13.45 -0.04
C GLY A 60 4.52 -13.82 -1.52
N ALA A 61 5.50 -14.63 -1.91
CA ALA A 61 5.69 -15.07 -3.30
C ALA A 61 4.48 -15.86 -3.82
N MET A 62 3.91 -16.76 -3.02
CA MET A 62 2.70 -17.49 -3.40
C MET A 62 1.53 -16.54 -3.65
N THR A 63 1.39 -15.53 -2.79
CA THR A 63 0.30 -14.57 -2.97
C THR A 63 0.50 -13.70 -4.21
N TYR A 64 1.69 -13.15 -4.42
CA TYR A 64 1.96 -12.39 -5.63
C TYR A 64 1.76 -13.23 -6.90
N ALA A 65 2.04 -14.54 -6.86
CA ALA A 65 1.73 -15.44 -7.97
C ALA A 65 0.21 -15.54 -8.21
N LEU A 66 -0.60 -15.66 -7.15
CA LEU A 66 -2.06 -15.63 -7.26
C LEU A 66 -2.58 -14.27 -7.76
N GLU A 67 -1.99 -13.15 -7.33
CA GLU A 67 -2.28 -11.81 -7.85
C GLU A 67 -2.01 -11.73 -9.36
N ILE A 68 -0.86 -12.25 -9.80
CA ILE A 68 -0.50 -12.28 -11.22
C ILE A 68 -1.51 -13.13 -12.01
N LEU A 69 -1.80 -14.35 -11.56
CA LEU A 69 -2.74 -15.25 -12.24
C LEU A 69 -4.14 -14.62 -12.34
N THR A 70 -4.65 -14.08 -11.23
CA THR A 70 -5.97 -13.44 -11.20
C THR A 70 -6.00 -12.15 -12.02
N GLY A 71 -4.91 -11.39 -12.05
CA GLY A 71 -4.76 -10.21 -12.88
C GLY A 71 -4.74 -10.53 -14.38
N VAL A 72 -4.02 -11.58 -14.80
CA VAL A 72 -3.93 -12.00 -16.20
C VAL A 72 -5.27 -12.56 -16.72
N MET A 73 -6.03 -13.26 -15.88
CA MET A 73 -7.33 -13.80 -16.26
C MET A 73 -8.40 -12.73 -16.55
N GLY A 74 -8.13 -11.46 -16.27
CA GLY A 74 -9.16 -10.44 -16.23
C GLY A 74 -8.91 -9.25 -17.14
N SER A 75 -9.85 -9.02 -18.07
CA SER A 75 -9.94 -7.78 -18.85
C SER A 75 -10.47 -6.60 -18.01
N SER A 76 -10.36 -5.35 -18.47
CA SER A 76 -11.01 -4.13 -17.94
C SER A 76 -12.52 -4.28 -17.58
N ARG A 77 -13.16 -5.35 -18.08
CA ARG A 77 -14.58 -5.71 -17.90
C ARG A 77 -14.86 -6.59 -16.65
N ARG A 78 -13.83 -6.97 -15.88
CA ARG A 78 -13.88 -7.92 -14.74
C ARG A 78 -15.00 -7.68 -13.74
N TRP A 79 -15.23 -6.43 -13.34
CA TRP A 79 -16.21 -6.08 -12.32
C TRP A 79 -17.67 -6.40 -12.72
N ARG A 80 -17.95 -6.53 -14.03
CA ARG A 80 -19.27 -6.93 -14.57
C ARG A 80 -19.36 -8.41 -14.91
N THR A 81 -18.29 -8.99 -15.45
CA THR A 81 -18.28 -10.37 -15.99
C THR A 81 -17.89 -11.42 -14.96
N MET A 82 -17.02 -11.08 -14.01
CA MET A 82 -16.57 -11.97 -12.94
C MET A 82 -16.49 -11.22 -11.60
N PRO A 83 -17.62 -10.72 -11.05
CA PRO A 83 -17.63 -9.99 -9.77
C PRO A 83 -16.93 -10.73 -8.62
N TRP A 84 -17.08 -12.05 -8.56
CA TRP A 84 -16.45 -12.88 -7.55
C TRP A 84 -14.92 -12.79 -7.54
N LEU A 85 -14.31 -12.68 -8.73
CA LEU A 85 -12.86 -12.65 -8.87
C LEU A 85 -12.30 -11.28 -8.45
N VAL A 86 -13.05 -10.19 -8.68
CA VAL A 86 -12.69 -8.86 -8.18
C VAL A 86 -12.79 -8.80 -6.66
N MET A 87 -13.86 -9.34 -6.07
CA MET A 87 -14.00 -9.40 -4.62
C MET A 87 -12.90 -10.24 -3.97
N LEU A 88 -12.57 -11.41 -4.55
CA LEU A 88 -11.47 -12.24 -4.08
C LEU A 88 -10.12 -11.49 -4.16
N PHE A 89 -9.88 -10.79 -5.26
CA PHE A 89 -8.65 -10.02 -5.46
C PHE A 89 -8.51 -8.91 -4.40
N GLY A 90 -9.56 -8.16 -4.14
CA GLY A 90 -9.52 -7.13 -3.09
C GLY A 90 -9.43 -7.69 -1.67
N ILE A 91 -10.07 -8.83 -1.39
CA ILE A 91 -9.92 -9.55 -0.11
C ILE A 91 -8.50 -10.09 0.06
N MET A 92 -7.78 -10.37 -1.01
CA MET A 92 -6.38 -10.78 -0.93
C MET A 92 -5.49 -9.55 -0.69
N ILE A 93 -5.64 -8.49 -1.47
CA ILE A 93 -4.77 -7.30 -1.40
C ILE A 93 -4.90 -6.54 -0.09
N VAL A 94 -6.12 -6.27 0.40
CA VAL A 94 -6.30 -5.37 1.55
C VAL A 94 -5.68 -5.93 2.85
N PRO A 95 -5.96 -7.18 3.26
CA PRO A 95 -5.33 -7.78 4.44
C PRO A 95 -3.82 -7.95 4.27
N LEU A 96 -3.35 -8.31 3.08
CA LEU A 96 -1.92 -8.50 2.85
C LEU A 96 -1.17 -7.17 2.84
N GLY A 97 -1.76 -6.12 2.30
CA GLY A 97 -1.29 -4.75 2.45
C GLY A 97 -1.13 -4.41 3.92
N ALA A 98 -2.14 -4.68 4.75
CA ALA A 98 -2.07 -4.44 6.19
C ALA A 98 -0.93 -5.24 6.88
N VAL A 99 -0.77 -6.52 6.55
CA VAL A 99 0.33 -7.36 7.06
C VAL A 99 1.69 -6.82 6.61
N SER A 100 1.82 -6.40 5.35
CA SER A 100 3.06 -5.83 4.81
C SER A 100 3.42 -4.53 5.52
N ILE A 101 2.46 -3.62 5.71
CA ILE A 101 2.67 -2.37 6.46
C ILE A 101 3.06 -2.65 7.90
N PHE A 102 2.42 -3.63 8.54
CA PHE A 102 2.80 -4.07 9.89
C PHE A 102 4.26 -4.51 9.94
N PHE A 103 4.72 -5.34 9.00
CA PHE A 103 6.12 -5.74 8.93
C PHE A 103 7.06 -4.55 8.70
N ILE A 104 6.69 -3.57 7.87
CA ILE A 104 7.49 -2.35 7.69
C ILE A 104 7.60 -1.55 9.00
N ILE A 105 6.50 -1.40 9.73
CA ILE A 105 6.47 -0.65 10.99
C ILE A 105 7.36 -1.30 12.05
N ILE A 106 7.29 -2.62 12.21
CA ILE A 106 8.01 -3.31 13.28
C ILE A 106 9.50 -3.45 13.02
N GLN A 107 9.95 -3.42 11.76
CA GLN A 107 11.37 -3.62 11.39
C GLN A 107 12.32 -2.73 12.20
N PRO A 108 12.26 -1.40 12.12
CA PRO A 108 13.17 -0.55 12.89
C PRO A 108 12.79 -0.41 14.37
N ILE A 109 11.56 -0.76 14.75
CA ILE A 109 11.09 -0.65 16.14
C ILE A 109 11.58 -1.83 16.99
N LEU A 110 11.62 -3.04 16.42
CA LEU A 110 11.94 -4.28 17.13
C LEU A 110 13.27 -4.91 16.73
N ILE A 111 13.73 -4.67 15.49
CA ILE A 111 14.95 -5.27 14.93
C ILE A 111 16.03 -4.19 14.72
N ASP A 112 15.71 -2.91 14.89
CA ASP A 112 16.63 -1.77 14.76
C ASP A 112 17.35 -1.67 13.40
N THR A 113 16.78 -2.27 12.35
CA THR A 113 17.27 -2.13 10.97
C THR A 113 16.12 -2.07 9.97
N TRP A 114 16.43 -1.91 8.68
CA TRP A 114 15.49 -1.89 7.57
C TRP A 114 15.90 -2.87 6.48
N CYS A 115 14.91 -3.26 5.68
CA CYS A 115 15.09 -4.13 4.54
C CYS A 115 14.72 -3.36 3.28
N SER A 116 15.71 -3.00 2.45
CA SER A 116 15.52 -2.23 1.22
C SER A 116 14.53 -2.91 0.28
N LEU A 117 14.69 -4.22 0.10
CA LEU A 117 13.82 -5.02 -0.76
C LEU A 117 12.39 -5.11 -0.21
N CYS A 118 12.23 -5.20 1.11
CA CYS A 118 10.93 -5.24 1.77
C CYS A 118 10.20 -3.90 1.62
N LEU A 119 10.90 -2.77 1.74
CA LEU A 119 10.33 -1.44 1.51
C LEU A 119 9.86 -1.27 0.06
N ILE A 120 10.64 -1.76 -0.92
CA ILE A 120 10.24 -1.73 -2.35
C ILE A 120 9.01 -2.62 -2.58
N ALA A 121 8.98 -3.83 -2.02
CA ALA A 121 7.83 -4.73 -2.14
C ALA A 121 6.57 -4.14 -1.47
N ALA A 122 6.70 -3.57 -0.28
CA ALA A 122 5.61 -2.90 0.42
C ALA A 122 5.11 -1.68 -0.35
N ALA A 123 6.00 -0.88 -0.94
CA ALA A 123 5.61 0.24 -1.80
C ALA A 123 4.82 -0.23 -3.03
N ALA A 124 5.28 -1.31 -3.69
CA ALA A 124 4.56 -1.90 -4.82
C ALA A 124 3.15 -2.36 -4.41
N MET A 125 3.01 -3.01 -3.25
CA MET A 125 1.72 -3.46 -2.72
C MET A 125 0.81 -2.30 -2.32
N LEU A 126 1.33 -1.27 -1.65
CA LEU A 126 0.58 -0.06 -1.28
C LEU A 126 -0.02 0.63 -2.51
N ILE A 127 0.74 0.73 -3.60
CA ILE A 127 0.24 1.32 -4.86
C ILE A 127 -0.90 0.48 -5.47
N GLN A 128 -0.98 -0.83 -5.20
CA GLN A 128 -2.09 -1.66 -5.67
C GLN A 128 -3.42 -1.38 -4.94
N ILE A 129 -3.36 -0.94 -3.68
CA ILE A 129 -4.56 -0.75 -2.85
C ILE A 129 -5.57 0.21 -3.49
N PRO A 130 -5.20 1.42 -3.94
CA PRO A 130 -6.13 2.33 -4.60
C PRO A 130 -6.87 1.73 -5.80
N TYR A 131 -6.17 0.98 -6.66
CA TYR A 131 -6.78 0.33 -7.82
C TYR A 131 -7.80 -0.71 -7.40
N SER A 132 -7.44 -1.53 -6.40
CA SER A 132 -8.35 -2.53 -5.87
C SER A 132 -9.58 -1.89 -5.21
N LEU A 133 -9.45 -0.73 -4.56
CA LEU A 133 -10.57 -0.05 -3.93
C LEU A 133 -11.60 0.44 -4.96
N ASP A 134 -11.14 1.08 -6.02
CA ASP A 134 -12.04 1.55 -7.09
C ASP A 134 -12.79 0.39 -7.75
N GLU A 135 -12.11 -0.74 -8.00
CA GLU A 135 -12.75 -1.95 -8.54
C GLU A 135 -13.75 -2.59 -7.55
N LEU A 136 -13.42 -2.63 -6.26
CA LEU A 136 -14.31 -3.16 -5.22
C LEU A 136 -15.57 -2.31 -5.08
N VAL A 137 -15.44 -0.99 -5.12
CA VAL A 137 -16.57 -0.05 -5.06
C VAL A 137 -17.44 -0.20 -6.32
N ALA A 138 -16.84 -0.24 -7.51
CA ALA A 138 -17.58 -0.43 -8.76
C ALA A 138 -18.36 -1.77 -8.77
N THR A 139 -17.73 -2.85 -8.32
CA THR A 139 -18.37 -4.18 -8.20
C THR A 139 -19.50 -4.17 -7.18
N SER A 140 -19.31 -3.49 -6.04
CA SER A 140 -20.31 -3.39 -4.98
C SER A 140 -21.54 -2.59 -5.44
N GLU A 141 -21.34 -1.46 -6.11
CA GLU A 141 -22.41 -0.66 -6.72
C GLU A 141 -23.16 -1.46 -7.79
N PHE A 142 -22.45 -2.20 -8.64
CA PHE A 142 -23.06 -3.09 -9.63
C PHE A 142 -24.01 -4.11 -9.01
N LEU A 143 -23.51 -4.87 -8.02
CA LEU A 143 -24.31 -5.88 -7.33
C LEU A 143 -25.48 -5.24 -6.59
N TYR A 144 -25.28 -4.09 -5.95
CA TYR A 144 -26.35 -3.36 -5.27
C TYR A 144 -27.47 -2.94 -6.23
N ARG A 145 -27.14 -2.40 -7.41
CA ARG A 145 -28.13 -2.04 -8.44
C ARG A 145 -28.92 -3.26 -8.92
N ARG A 146 -28.25 -4.40 -9.12
CA ARG A 146 -28.91 -5.66 -9.54
C ARG A 146 -29.82 -6.23 -8.47
N LYS A 147 -29.41 -6.15 -7.19
CA LYS A 147 -30.27 -6.48 -6.05
C LYS A 147 -31.55 -5.64 -6.04
N LYS A 148 -31.43 -4.32 -6.25
CA LYS A 148 -32.56 -3.40 -6.27
C LYS A 148 -33.52 -3.66 -7.44
N GLN A 149 -33.02 -4.19 -8.55
CA GLN A 149 -33.83 -4.64 -9.70
C GLN A 149 -34.48 -6.03 -9.49
N GLY A 150 -34.32 -6.66 -8.31
CA GLY A 150 -34.89 -7.97 -8.01
C GLY A 150 -34.21 -9.15 -8.70
N ARG A 151 -33.00 -8.97 -9.25
CA ARG A 151 -32.26 -10.03 -9.95
C ARG A 151 -31.54 -10.98 -8.97
N PRO A 152 -31.31 -12.26 -9.34
CA PRO A 152 -30.69 -13.25 -8.46
C PRO A 152 -29.19 -12.96 -8.24
N LEU A 153 -28.86 -12.40 -7.07
CA LEU A 153 -27.51 -11.95 -6.73
C LEU A 153 -26.43 -13.04 -6.79
N LEU A 154 -26.69 -14.22 -6.22
CA LEU A 154 -25.72 -15.31 -6.20
C LEU A 154 -25.32 -15.73 -7.61
N ARG A 155 -26.30 -15.82 -8.52
CA ARG A 155 -26.03 -16.14 -9.93
C ARG A 155 -25.16 -15.05 -10.56
N ILE A 156 -25.57 -13.79 -10.44
CA ILE A 156 -24.85 -12.64 -11.01
C ILE A 156 -23.42 -12.51 -10.44
N PHE A 157 -23.23 -12.83 -9.16
CA PHE A 157 -21.91 -12.80 -8.53
C PHE A 157 -20.93 -13.75 -9.20
N PHE A 158 -21.38 -14.97 -9.56
CA PHE A 158 -20.54 -15.98 -10.20
C PHE A 158 -20.48 -15.87 -11.73
N THR A 159 -21.56 -15.45 -12.39
CA THR A 159 -21.65 -15.43 -13.86
C THR A 159 -21.53 -14.06 -14.50
N GLY A 160 -21.56 -12.99 -13.70
CA GLY A 160 -21.73 -11.63 -14.20
C GLY A 160 -23.14 -11.33 -14.74
N ASP A 161 -23.32 -10.11 -15.25
CA ASP A 161 -24.54 -9.66 -15.95
C ASP A 161 -24.19 -8.54 -16.94
N THR A 162 -24.99 -8.35 -17.99
CA THR A 162 -24.78 -7.29 -19.00
C THR A 162 -25.40 -5.97 -18.55
N ASP A 163 -24.60 -4.92 -18.41
CA ASP A 163 -25.04 -3.56 -18.02
C ASP A 163 -25.34 -2.69 -19.26
N GLU A 164 -26.27 -1.74 -19.14
CA GLU A 164 -26.57 -0.80 -20.23
C GLU A 164 -25.49 0.30 -20.30
N GLY A 165 -24.73 0.33 -21.39
CA GLY A 165 -23.70 1.32 -21.68
C GLY A 165 -22.90 0.90 -22.90
N LYS A 166 -22.50 1.86 -23.75
CA LYS A 166 -21.66 1.55 -24.92
C LYS A 166 -20.32 0.97 -24.45
N TRP A 167 -19.89 -0.08 -25.11
CA TRP A 167 -18.58 -0.68 -24.94
C TRP A 167 -17.54 0.34 -25.39
N GLU A 168 -16.76 0.89 -24.46
CA GLU A 168 -15.48 1.48 -24.84
C GLU A 168 -14.53 0.30 -25.05
N ASP A 169 -14.30 -0.05 -26.31
CA ASP A 169 -13.27 -0.98 -26.74
C ASP A 169 -11.89 -0.33 -26.52
N LYS A 170 -11.48 -0.17 -25.26
CA LYS A 170 -10.05 -0.21 -24.96
C LYS A 170 -9.66 -1.68 -25.00
N GLU A 171 -9.20 -2.13 -26.16
CA GLU A 171 -8.50 -3.40 -26.27
C GLU A 171 -7.35 -3.39 -25.25
N ASP A 172 -7.39 -4.32 -24.30
CA ASP A 172 -6.29 -4.57 -23.36
C ASP A 172 -5.10 -5.11 -24.18
N ASN A 173 -4.36 -4.20 -24.80
CA ASN A 173 -3.31 -4.57 -25.72
C ASN A 173 -2.03 -4.86 -24.92
N PHE A 174 -1.79 -6.14 -24.63
CA PHE A 174 -0.60 -6.60 -23.90
C PHE A 174 0.73 -6.23 -24.61
N GLU A 175 0.69 -5.81 -25.88
CA GLU A 175 1.84 -5.35 -26.66
C GLU A 175 2.22 -3.87 -26.42
N GLN A 176 1.55 -3.17 -25.49
CA GLN A 176 1.88 -1.79 -25.18
C GLN A 176 3.28 -1.65 -24.56
N SER A 177 4.00 -0.60 -24.96
CA SER A 177 5.30 -0.28 -24.38
C SER A 177 5.20 -0.06 -22.86
N PRO A 178 6.23 -0.41 -22.05
CA PRO A 178 6.19 -0.23 -20.59
C PRO A 178 5.85 1.20 -20.15
N GLY A 179 6.29 2.20 -20.92
CA GLY A 179 5.97 3.62 -20.66
C GLY A 179 4.51 3.98 -20.92
N ALA A 180 3.85 3.34 -21.89
CA ALA A 180 2.43 3.49 -22.13
C ALA A 180 1.61 2.85 -20.99
N VAL A 181 2.01 1.67 -20.52
CA VAL A 181 1.36 0.99 -19.38
C VAL A 181 1.46 1.81 -18.10
N ILE A 182 2.63 2.39 -17.82
CA ILE A 182 2.81 3.28 -16.66
C ILE A 182 1.93 4.53 -16.79
N ARG A 183 1.85 5.14 -17.98
CA ARG A 183 0.99 6.31 -18.22
C ARG A 183 -0.49 5.98 -18.05
N ASP A 184 -0.93 4.83 -18.53
CA ASP A 184 -2.30 4.35 -18.39
C ASP A 184 -2.60 4.02 -16.92
N MET A 185 -1.67 3.39 -16.19
CA MET A 185 -1.78 3.20 -14.74
C MET A 185 -1.96 4.53 -14.00
N LEU A 186 -1.15 5.54 -14.32
CA LEU A 186 -1.20 6.85 -13.66
C LEU A 186 -2.42 7.70 -14.06
N SER A 187 -3.10 7.37 -15.16
CA SER A 187 -4.24 8.14 -15.67
C SER A 187 -5.60 7.43 -15.54
N GLY A 188 -5.62 6.10 -15.39
CA GLY A 188 -6.81 5.26 -15.48
C GLY A 188 -7.48 4.86 -14.16
N GLY A 189 -7.06 5.38 -13.01
CA GLY A 189 -7.67 5.03 -11.72
C GLY A 189 -7.05 5.71 -10.49
N LEU A 190 -5.89 6.34 -10.64
CA LEU A 190 -5.31 7.20 -9.61
C LEU A 190 -5.53 8.66 -9.95
N THR A 191 -5.88 9.47 -8.95
CA THR A 191 -5.61 10.91 -9.02
C THR A 191 -4.40 11.21 -8.14
N LEU A 192 -3.53 12.11 -8.64
CA LEU A 192 -2.32 12.53 -7.94
C LEU A 192 -2.47 13.97 -7.43
N PRO A 193 -3.33 14.22 -6.43
CA PRO A 193 -3.46 15.55 -5.87
C PRO A 193 -2.17 15.90 -5.12
N TRP A 194 -1.61 17.07 -5.44
CA TRP A 194 -0.30 17.51 -4.94
C TRP A 194 -0.22 17.49 -3.40
N ASN A 195 -1.31 17.79 -2.71
CA ASN A 195 -1.37 17.80 -1.25
C ASN A 195 -1.18 16.40 -0.65
N LEU A 196 -1.74 15.34 -1.25
CA LEU A 196 -1.49 13.97 -0.79
C LEU A 196 -0.07 13.51 -1.13
N LEU A 197 0.49 13.95 -2.26
CA LEU A 197 1.91 13.68 -2.57
C LEU A 197 2.84 14.31 -1.54
N LEU A 198 2.53 15.51 -1.05
CA LEU A 198 3.27 16.13 0.06
C LEU A 198 3.09 15.35 1.36
N CYS A 199 1.88 14.87 1.69
CA CYS A 199 1.68 14.01 2.85
C CYS A 199 2.52 12.72 2.76
N ILE A 200 2.59 12.09 1.58
CA ILE A 200 3.44 10.92 1.33
C ILE A 200 4.91 11.28 1.57
N GLY A 201 5.39 12.38 1.00
CA GLY A 201 6.77 12.84 1.17
C GLY A 201 7.12 13.09 2.65
N ILE A 202 6.24 13.75 3.40
CA ILE A 202 6.41 13.98 4.84
C ILE A 202 6.39 12.66 5.60
N GLY A 203 5.46 11.75 5.29
CA GLY A 203 5.38 10.44 5.94
C GLY A 203 6.63 9.59 5.71
N VAL A 204 7.16 9.56 4.48
CA VAL A 204 8.43 8.90 4.17
C VAL A 204 9.58 9.55 4.94
N TRP A 205 9.64 10.88 5.01
CA TRP A 205 10.66 11.58 5.79
C TRP A 205 10.62 11.18 7.28
N LEU A 206 9.42 11.13 7.87
CA LEU A 206 9.21 10.70 9.25
C LEU A 206 9.70 9.26 9.49
N MET A 207 9.51 8.36 8.51
CA MET A 207 10.02 6.98 8.61
C MET A 207 11.54 6.89 8.73
N PHE A 208 12.28 7.92 8.32
CA PHE A 208 13.74 7.94 8.28
C PHE A 208 14.36 9.01 9.21
N THR A 209 13.65 9.50 10.22
CA THR A 209 14.21 10.51 11.16
C THR A 209 15.40 10.01 11.96
N ARG A 210 15.53 8.69 12.14
CA ARG A 210 16.75 8.04 12.67
C ARG A 210 17.99 8.39 11.85
N LEU A 211 17.86 8.42 10.52
CA LEU A 211 18.96 8.71 9.60
C LEU A 211 19.16 10.22 9.38
N THR A 212 18.06 10.97 9.32
CA THR A 212 18.11 12.39 8.91
C THR A 212 18.30 13.35 10.06
N LEU A 213 17.68 13.08 11.22
CA LEU A 213 17.72 13.93 12.41
C LEU A 213 18.49 13.28 13.57
N GLY A 214 18.94 12.04 13.42
CA GLY A 214 19.54 11.27 14.52
C GLY A 214 18.54 11.02 15.65
N ALA A 215 17.24 10.88 15.33
CA ALA A 215 16.24 10.55 16.34
C ALA A 215 16.51 9.15 16.89
N GLU A 216 16.36 8.97 18.21
CA GLU A 216 16.60 7.71 18.89
C GLU A 216 15.42 7.30 19.78
N GLY A 217 15.38 6.01 20.16
CA GLY A 217 14.44 5.46 21.13
C GLY A 217 12.97 5.71 20.78
N GLY A 218 12.19 6.10 21.80
CA GLY A 218 10.74 6.29 21.68
C GLY A 218 10.33 7.37 20.66
N MET A 219 11.14 8.42 20.50
CA MET A 219 10.86 9.49 19.53
C MET A 219 10.94 8.96 18.10
N ALA A 220 12.01 8.25 17.77
CA ALA A 220 12.18 7.63 16.46
C ALA A 220 11.11 6.58 16.15
N ASN A 221 10.69 5.80 17.17
CA ASN A 221 9.61 4.83 17.02
C ASN A 221 8.28 5.50 16.71
N ALA A 222 7.97 6.61 17.40
CA ALA A 222 6.76 7.38 17.15
C ALA A 222 6.76 8.00 15.75
N ASP A 223 7.87 8.63 15.33
CA ASP A 223 8.01 9.18 13.98
C ASP A 223 7.84 8.10 12.91
N HIS A 224 8.49 6.95 13.08
CA HIS A 224 8.41 5.87 12.12
C HIS A 224 7.00 5.29 11.99
N LEU A 225 6.36 5.01 13.12
CA LEU A 225 4.99 4.51 13.16
C LEU A 225 4.03 5.50 12.49
N ILE A 226 4.08 6.77 12.88
CA ILE A 226 3.19 7.80 12.34
C ILE A 226 3.47 8.01 10.84
N GLY A 227 4.75 8.07 10.44
CA GLY A 227 5.15 8.19 9.04
C GLY A 227 4.61 7.07 8.16
N ALA A 228 4.76 5.82 8.59
CA ALA A 228 4.25 4.65 7.86
C ALA A 228 2.72 4.66 7.71
N LEU A 229 1.99 5.05 8.76
CA LEU A 229 0.54 5.18 8.73
C LEU A 229 0.10 6.33 7.81
N VAL A 230 0.78 7.48 7.86
CA VAL A 230 0.52 8.62 6.97
C VAL A 230 0.71 8.22 5.51
N VAL A 231 1.81 7.54 5.17
CA VAL A 231 2.07 7.06 3.80
C VAL A 231 0.97 6.12 3.35
N THR A 232 0.60 5.14 4.18
CA THR A 232 -0.48 4.19 3.90
C THR A 232 -1.80 4.91 3.60
N ILE A 233 -2.22 5.80 4.49
CA ILE A 233 -3.49 6.53 4.37
C ILE A 233 -3.47 7.43 3.14
N ALA A 234 -2.38 8.18 2.93
CA ALA A 234 -2.26 9.12 1.83
C ALA A 234 -2.25 8.42 0.47
N ILE A 235 -1.54 7.28 0.34
CA ILE A 235 -1.57 6.44 -0.87
C ILE A 235 -2.97 5.89 -1.10
N THR A 236 -3.62 5.34 -0.07
CA THR A 236 -4.98 4.81 -0.18
C THR A 236 -5.97 5.89 -0.62
N ALA A 237 -5.81 7.12 -0.12
CA ALA A 237 -6.62 8.27 -0.50
C ALA A 237 -6.34 8.81 -1.92
N LEU A 238 -5.35 8.29 -2.66
CA LEU A 238 -5.15 8.61 -4.08
C LEU A 238 -6.30 8.05 -4.94
N ALA A 239 -6.94 6.96 -4.52
CA ALA A 239 -8.21 6.52 -5.08
C ALA A 239 -9.29 7.59 -4.84
N GLU A 240 -10.07 7.93 -5.86
CA GLU A 240 -11.18 8.87 -5.67
C GLU A 240 -12.23 8.26 -4.73
N SER A 241 -12.48 6.95 -4.83
CA SER A 241 -13.40 6.24 -3.92
C SER A 241 -12.95 6.21 -2.46
N GLY A 242 -11.64 6.28 -2.21
CA GLY A 242 -11.00 6.31 -0.88
C GLY A 242 -10.66 7.71 -0.37
N ARG A 243 -11.04 8.76 -1.09
CA ARG A 243 -10.56 10.15 -0.86
C ARG A 243 -10.86 10.68 0.54
N THR A 244 -11.91 10.21 1.20
CA THR A 244 -12.28 10.58 2.58
C THR A 244 -11.26 10.10 3.61
N LEU A 245 -10.48 9.04 3.32
CA LEU A 245 -9.46 8.53 4.24
C LEU A 245 -8.37 9.55 4.57
N ARG A 246 -8.16 10.57 3.73
CA ARG A 246 -7.18 11.64 4.00
C ARG A 246 -7.38 12.31 5.35
N PHE A 247 -8.62 12.36 5.87
CA PHE A 247 -8.89 12.95 7.18
C PHE A 247 -8.31 12.14 8.34
N LEU A 248 -7.98 10.86 8.14
CA LEU A 248 -7.26 10.05 9.12
C LEU A 248 -5.81 10.53 9.33
N VAL A 249 -5.28 11.37 8.44
CA VAL A 249 -3.98 12.05 8.65
C VAL A 249 -4.06 13.11 9.74
N ILE A 250 -5.23 13.72 9.99
CA ILE A 250 -5.40 14.77 11.01
C ILE A 250 -5.05 14.27 12.42
N PRO A 251 -5.62 13.17 12.94
CA PRO A 251 -5.25 12.69 14.27
C PRO A 251 -3.78 12.26 14.35
N LEU A 252 -3.18 11.79 13.26
CA LEU A 252 -1.75 11.47 13.20
C LEU A 252 -0.87 12.73 13.28
N GLY A 253 -1.24 13.79 12.56
CA GLY A 253 -0.60 15.09 12.70
C GLY A 253 -0.78 15.67 14.11
N ALA A 254 -1.95 15.52 14.71
CA ALA A 254 -2.19 15.93 16.09
C ALA A 254 -1.30 15.16 17.09
N ALA A 255 -1.08 13.86 16.87
CA ALA A 255 -0.17 13.07 17.68
C ALA A 255 1.28 13.59 17.60
N LEU A 256 1.76 14.00 16.42
CA LEU A 256 3.09 14.60 16.23
C LEU A 256 3.27 15.95 16.96
N LEU A 257 2.19 16.67 17.30
CA LEU A 257 2.29 17.86 18.15
C LEU A 257 2.64 17.51 19.59
N VAL A 258 2.41 16.28 20.03
CA VAL A 258 2.53 15.85 21.43
C VAL A 258 3.74 14.94 21.64
N THR A 259 4.05 14.05 20.69
CA THR A 259 5.13 13.06 20.78
C THR A 259 6.50 13.64 21.20
N PRO A 260 7.00 14.78 20.66
CA PRO A 260 8.32 15.26 21.05
C PRO A 260 8.37 15.73 22.51
N PHE A 261 7.24 16.17 23.08
CA PHE A 261 7.17 16.57 24.49
C PHE A 261 7.08 15.36 25.42
N ILE A 262 6.39 14.29 25.01
CA ILE A 262 6.33 13.02 25.76
C ILE A 262 7.71 12.41 25.90
N TYR A 263 8.50 12.41 24.83
CA TYR A 263 9.82 11.79 24.80
C TYR A 263 10.98 12.74 25.13
N GLY A 264 10.69 13.99 25.53
CA GLY A 264 11.73 14.96 25.91
C GLY A 264 12.71 15.27 24.78
N ALA A 265 12.23 15.35 23.54
CA ALA A 265 13.05 15.51 22.35
C ALA A 265 13.79 16.86 22.32
N GLY A 266 14.94 16.89 21.65
CA GLY A 266 15.70 18.13 21.45
C GLY A 266 14.96 19.15 20.59
N LEU A 267 15.42 20.42 20.64
CA LEU A 267 14.77 21.55 19.96
C LEU A 267 14.55 21.31 18.45
N VAL A 268 15.53 20.71 17.76
CA VAL A 268 15.44 20.40 16.33
C VAL A 268 14.31 19.41 16.04
N ALA A 269 14.21 18.34 16.84
CA ALA A 269 13.16 17.34 16.70
C ALA A 269 11.77 17.91 17.03
N ILE A 270 11.66 18.76 18.06
CA ILE A 270 10.41 19.48 18.38
C ILE A 270 9.96 20.33 17.19
N ILE A 271 10.84 21.18 16.66
CA ILE A 271 10.52 22.07 15.53
C ILE A 271 10.11 21.24 14.31
N SER A 272 10.89 20.21 13.97
CA SER A 272 10.58 19.32 12.84
C SER A 272 9.22 18.64 13.00
N SER A 273 8.93 18.08 14.18
CA SER A 273 7.68 17.39 14.47
C SER A 273 6.48 18.35 14.37
N VAL A 274 6.59 19.56 14.92
CA VAL A 274 5.53 20.58 14.84
C VAL A 274 5.29 21.03 13.41
N ILE A 275 6.34 21.26 12.61
CA ILE A 275 6.20 21.63 11.20
C ILE A 275 5.52 20.49 10.42
N CYS A 276 5.99 19.25 10.57
CA CYS A 276 5.40 18.09 9.92
C CYS A 276 3.92 17.92 10.31
N ALA A 277 3.61 18.04 11.59
CA ALA A 277 2.24 17.96 12.11
C ALA A 277 1.29 18.97 11.44
N LEU A 278 1.69 20.25 11.44
CA LEU A 278 0.87 21.32 10.86
C LEU A 278 0.70 21.13 9.35
N LEU A 279 1.76 20.78 8.62
CA LEU A 279 1.70 20.52 7.19
C LEU A 279 0.78 19.34 6.87
N LEU A 280 0.89 18.22 7.60
CA LEU A 280 0.03 17.04 7.41
C LEU A 280 -1.44 17.37 7.65
N ILE A 281 -1.76 18.12 8.71
CA ILE A 281 -3.12 18.57 9.00
C ILE A 281 -3.62 19.48 7.86
N CYS A 282 -2.85 20.50 7.49
CA CYS A 282 -3.24 21.45 6.44
C CYS A 282 -3.45 20.77 5.08
N PHE A 283 -2.55 19.87 4.66
CA PHE A 283 -2.63 19.17 3.39
C PHE A 283 -3.69 18.05 3.36
N SER A 284 -4.23 17.66 4.51
CA SER A 284 -5.35 16.72 4.57
C SER A 284 -6.70 17.36 4.19
N PHE A 285 -6.85 18.69 4.20
CA PHE A 285 -8.14 19.32 3.90
C PHE A 285 -8.49 19.37 2.40
N PRO A 286 -7.59 19.78 1.49
CA PRO A 286 -7.93 19.93 0.08
C PRO A 286 -8.36 18.59 -0.53
N ARG A 287 -9.55 18.57 -1.14
CA ARG A 287 -10.11 17.37 -1.77
C ARG A 287 -9.35 16.93 -3.02
N GLY A 288 -8.77 17.87 -3.77
CA GLY A 288 -8.26 17.60 -5.11
C GLY A 288 -9.37 17.34 -6.13
N ALA A 289 -8.98 17.09 -7.38
CA ALA A 289 -9.93 16.82 -8.47
C ALA A 289 -10.54 15.42 -8.36
N ILE A 290 -11.83 15.30 -8.66
CA ILE A 290 -12.57 14.06 -8.85
C ILE A 290 -13.08 14.06 -10.29
N LYS A 291 -12.71 13.04 -11.05
CA LYS A 291 -13.01 12.93 -12.48
C LYS A 291 -14.12 11.91 -12.76
N ASN A 292 -14.23 10.87 -11.94
CA ASN A 292 -15.18 9.78 -12.16
C ASN A 292 -16.44 9.93 -11.29
N THR A 293 -17.49 9.22 -11.67
CA THR A 293 -18.74 9.10 -10.90
C THR A 293 -18.89 7.67 -10.40
N TYR A 294 -19.13 7.51 -9.10
CA TYR A 294 -19.21 6.23 -8.40
C TYR A 294 -20.65 5.91 -7.95
N GLY A 295 -21.66 6.57 -8.52
CA GLY A 295 -23.06 6.26 -8.25
C GLY A 295 -23.48 6.69 -6.85
N LEU A 296 -24.01 5.77 -6.03
CA LEU A 296 -24.39 6.12 -4.66
C LEU A 296 -23.17 6.42 -3.78
N TRP A 297 -22.01 5.87 -4.13
CA TRP A 297 -20.75 6.07 -3.42
C TRP A 297 -20.23 7.51 -3.53
N ASP A 298 -20.70 8.32 -4.48
CA ASP A 298 -20.32 9.73 -4.60
C ASP A 298 -20.60 10.53 -3.30
N LYS A 299 -21.56 10.07 -2.50
CA LYS A 299 -21.89 10.65 -1.17
C LYS A 299 -20.82 10.39 -0.12
N ALA A 300 -20.04 9.31 -0.28
CA ALA A 300 -18.96 8.94 0.62
C ALA A 300 -17.64 9.62 0.24
N ILE A 301 -17.56 10.27 -0.92
CA ILE A 301 -16.38 11.00 -1.42
C ILE A 301 -16.51 12.47 -1.00
N VAL A 302 -15.79 12.85 0.06
CA VAL A 302 -15.74 14.22 0.60
C VAL A 302 -14.33 14.76 0.48
#